data_AF-A0A925YDS4-F1
#
_entry.id   AF-A0A925YDS4-F1
#
_cell.length_a   1.000
_cell.length_b   1.000
_cell.length_c   1.000
_cell.angle_alpha   90.00
_cell.angle_beta   90.00
_cell.angle_gamma   90.00
#
_symmetry.space_group_name_H-M   'P 1'
#
loop_
_entity.id
_entity.type
_entity.pdbx_description
1 polymer ?
#
loop_
_entity_poly.entity_id
_entity_poly.type
_entity_poly.pdbx_seq_one_letter_code
_entity_poly.pdbx_strand_id
1 'polypeptide(L)'
;GAPWAGGGAAGAGAGAPGGGGGGAGEGGSETVGSWISPFSIACGVLALSLAAFLAATYLTVEVTDPDLREDFRLRALSAALVAGVAAAVAFLLARTAAPLIYAGLSARPFTWPLHLTTAASAVGALVALWGRRFRVARVLAAAQVALLICGWAASQYPYLVPPALTLSGGAAPARTRTLLLIVLGAGVPILLPSLVVLYRVFKRAPADAPFLPKV
;
A
#
# COMPACT_ATOMS: atom_id res chain seq x y z
N GLY A 1 40.19 -23.19 5.86
CA GLY A 1 39.19 -23.96 6.62
C GLY A 1 38.38 -22.99 7.45
N ALA A 2 37.06 -22.99 7.29
CA ALA A 2 36.16 -22.41 8.28
C ALA A 2 36.10 -23.33 9.51
N PRO A 3 35.79 -22.79 10.69
CA PRO A 3 34.41 -22.98 11.15
C PRO A 3 33.78 -21.73 11.78
N TRP A 4 32.47 -21.68 11.54
CA TRP A 4 31.38 -20.97 12.23
C TRP A 4 31.51 -20.91 13.77
N ALA A 5 31.02 -19.80 14.38
CA ALA A 5 30.02 -19.79 15.48
C ALA A 5 29.95 -18.42 16.20
N GLY A 6 28.74 -17.85 16.26
CA GLY A 6 28.23 -17.14 17.44
C GLY A 6 28.67 -15.69 17.69
N GLY A 7 27.71 -14.77 17.60
CA GLY A 7 27.87 -13.42 18.16
C GLY A 7 26.79 -12.46 17.71
N GLY A 8 25.64 -12.47 18.40
CA GLY A 8 24.65 -11.41 18.27
C GLY A 8 25.17 -10.07 18.79
N ALA A 9 24.89 -9.01 18.07
CA ALA A 9 24.93 -7.63 18.55
C ALA A 9 23.87 -6.88 17.71
N ALA A 10 22.68 -6.53 18.20
CA ALA A 10 22.40 -5.65 19.34
C ALA A 10 23.26 -4.36 19.30
N GLY A 11 23.14 -3.60 18.21
CA GLY A 11 23.61 -2.22 18.14
C GLY A 11 22.52 -1.26 18.62
N ALA A 12 22.33 -1.16 19.93
CA ALA A 12 21.64 -0.05 20.55
C ALA A 12 22.62 1.16 20.58
N GLY A 13 22.42 2.11 19.68
CA GLY A 13 23.13 3.39 19.69
C GLY A 13 22.30 4.46 20.38
N ALA A 14 22.40 4.53 21.70
CA ALA A 14 21.97 5.70 22.47
C ALA A 14 23.01 6.82 22.26
N GLY A 15 22.62 7.88 21.54
CA GLY A 15 23.42 9.11 21.40
C GLY A 15 22.66 10.29 21.98
N ALA A 16 23.14 10.82 23.11
CA ALA A 16 22.69 12.05 23.72
C ALA A 16 23.03 13.29 22.84
N PRO A 17 22.29 14.41 22.92
CA PRO A 17 22.58 15.59 22.11
C PRO A 17 23.66 16.45 22.78
N GLY A 18 24.87 16.40 22.24
CA GLY A 18 25.93 17.38 22.48
C GLY A 18 26.15 18.21 21.22
N GLY A 19 26.18 19.53 21.36
CA GLY A 19 26.06 20.48 20.26
C GLY A 19 27.25 20.59 19.29
N GLY A 20 26.94 21.16 18.13
CA GLY A 20 27.79 22.06 17.34
C GLY A 20 29.15 21.54 16.88
N GLY A 21 29.23 21.14 15.61
CA GLY A 21 30.51 21.01 14.92
C GLY A 21 30.35 20.34 13.57
N GLY A 22 30.61 21.07 12.48
CA GLY A 22 30.57 20.55 11.12
C GLY A 22 31.53 19.36 10.96
N GLY A 23 30.97 18.23 10.52
CA GLY A 23 31.70 17.03 10.13
C GLY A 23 31.13 16.51 8.81
N ALA A 24 31.66 17.03 7.70
CA ALA A 24 31.60 16.32 6.43
C ALA A 24 32.56 15.14 6.54
N GLY A 25 32.07 13.97 6.95
CA GLY A 25 32.93 12.83 7.20
C GLY A 25 32.23 11.67 7.89
N GLU A 26 31.21 11.10 7.23
CA GLU A 26 30.87 9.68 7.32
C GLU A 26 29.93 9.36 6.15
N GLY A 27 30.51 9.34 4.95
CA GLY A 27 29.91 8.72 3.77
C GLY A 27 29.89 7.20 3.95
N GLY A 28 29.16 6.73 4.96
CA GLY A 28 28.84 5.32 5.15
C GLY A 28 27.99 4.90 3.96
N SER A 29 28.58 4.13 3.06
CA SER A 29 27.98 3.64 1.84
C SER A 29 26.53 3.18 2.03
N GLU A 30 25.56 4.02 1.65
CA GLU A 30 24.20 3.58 1.34
C GLU A 30 24.26 2.71 0.09
N THR A 31 24.74 1.49 0.27
CA THR A 31 24.89 0.50 -0.78
C THR A 31 23.51 -0.04 -1.14
N VAL A 32 23.37 -0.54 -2.36
CA VAL A 32 22.17 -1.28 -2.82
C VAL A 32 21.72 -2.35 -1.81
N GLY A 33 22.64 -2.89 -1.00
CA GLY A 33 22.32 -3.80 0.12
C GLY A 33 21.35 -3.24 1.16
N SER A 34 21.35 -1.92 1.43
CA SER A 34 20.37 -1.28 2.32
C SER A 34 18.93 -1.35 1.77
N TRP A 35 18.79 -1.40 0.44
CA TRP A 35 17.49 -1.52 -0.22
C TRP A 35 16.92 -2.94 -0.15
N ILE A 36 17.77 -3.95 0.05
CA ILE A 36 17.41 -5.37 0.15
C ILE A 36 17.38 -5.79 1.63
N SER A 37 16.61 -5.06 2.44
CA SER A 37 16.35 -5.46 3.83
C SER A 37 15.15 -6.43 3.90
N PRO A 38 15.06 -7.31 4.92
CA PRO A 38 13.89 -8.16 5.12
C PRO A 38 12.58 -7.36 5.21
N PHE A 39 12.63 -6.16 5.81
CA PHE A 39 11.48 -5.27 5.88
C PHE A 39 11.07 -4.75 4.49
N SER A 40 12.04 -4.29 3.68
CA SER A 40 11.78 -3.82 2.31
C SER A 40 11.22 -4.94 1.43
N ILE A 41 11.74 -6.17 1.55
CA ILE A 41 11.23 -7.35 0.83
C ILE A 41 9.79 -7.65 1.27
N ALA A 42 9.51 -7.66 2.58
CA ALA A 42 8.15 -7.90 3.08
C ALA A 42 7.16 -6.84 2.58
N CYS A 43 7.54 -5.57 2.57
CA CYS A 43 6.76 -4.48 1.97
C CYS A 43 6.55 -4.66 0.46
N GLY A 44 7.58 -5.11 -0.27
CA GLY A 44 7.48 -5.41 -1.70
C GLY A 44 6.52 -6.57 -2.00
N VAL A 45 6.63 -7.67 -1.24
CA VAL A 45 5.71 -8.82 -1.34
C VAL A 45 4.28 -8.41 -0.98
N LEU A 46 4.10 -7.58 0.04
CA LEU A 46 2.80 -7.01 0.39
C LEU A 46 2.23 -6.19 -0.77
N ALA A 47 3.00 -5.27 -1.35
CA ALA A 47 2.55 -4.44 -2.46
C ALA A 47 2.17 -5.28 -3.69
N LEU A 48 3.00 -6.26 -4.05
CA LEU A 48 2.75 -7.16 -5.18
C LEU A 48 1.50 -8.01 -4.96
N SER A 49 1.33 -8.57 -3.76
CA SER A 49 0.17 -9.40 -3.43
C SER A 49 -1.14 -8.60 -3.37
N LEU A 50 -1.12 -7.36 -2.89
CA LEU A 50 -2.28 -6.46 -2.95
C LEU A 50 -2.64 -6.09 -4.40
N ALA A 51 -1.64 -5.86 -5.26
CA ALA A 51 -1.87 -5.62 -6.69
C ALA A 51 -2.47 -6.85 -7.38
N ALA A 52 -1.91 -8.04 -7.13
CA ALA A 52 -2.43 -9.30 -7.65
C ALA A 52 -3.86 -9.58 -7.14
N PHE A 53 -4.12 -9.31 -5.86
CA PHE A 53 -5.44 -9.43 -5.25
C PHE A 53 -6.47 -8.50 -5.91
N LEU A 54 -6.14 -7.22 -6.11
CA LEU A 54 -7.01 -6.27 -6.81
C LEU A 54 -7.26 -6.71 -8.25
N ALA A 55 -6.21 -7.05 -9.00
CA ALA A 55 -6.33 -7.48 -10.39
C ALA A 55 -7.22 -8.73 -10.52
N ALA A 56 -6.95 -9.78 -9.75
CA ALA A 56 -7.75 -10.99 -9.76
C ALA A 56 -9.20 -10.72 -9.36
N THR A 57 -9.44 -9.93 -8.30
CA THR A 57 -10.79 -9.57 -7.86
C THR A 57 -11.56 -8.79 -8.93
N TYR A 58 -10.92 -7.84 -9.61
CA TYR A 58 -11.55 -7.11 -10.72
C TYR A 58 -11.86 -8.05 -11.89
N LEU A 59 -10.95 -8.95 -12.24
CA LEU A 59 -11.15 -9.93 -13.31
C LEU A 59 -12.32 -10.90 -13.01
N THR A 60 -12.59 -11.24 -11.75
CA THR A 60 -13.80 -12.03 -11.42
C THR A 60 -15.12 -11.35 -11.83
N VAL A 61 -15.14 -10.03 -11.98
CA VAL A 61 -16.32 -9.27 -12.40
C VAL A 61 -16.38 -9.10 -13.92
N GLU A 62 -15.24 -9.02 -14.60
CA GLU A 62 -15.18 -8.78 -16.05
C GLU A 62 -15.22 -10.08 -16.87
N VAL A 63 -14.77 -11.22 -16.32
CA VAL A 63 -14.78 -12.49 -17.03
C VAL A 63 -16.19 -13.08 -17.10
N THR A 64 -16.63 -13.44 -18.32
CA THR A 64 -17.94 -14.06 -18.59
C THR A 64 -17.93 -15.57 -18.36
N ASP A 65 -16.85 -16.24 -18.75
CA ASP A 65 -16.64 -17.69 -18.62
C ASP A 65 -16.62 -18.11 -17.13
N PRO A 66 -17.51 -19.03 -16.69
CA PRO A 66 -17.58 -19.46 -15.30
C PRO A 66 -16.32 -20.17 -14.80
N ASP A 67 -15.63 -20.95 -15.63
CA ASP A 67 -14.48 -21.75 -15.18
C ASP A 67 -13.27 -20.84 -14.96
N LEU A 68 -13.01 -19.95 -15.93
CA LEU A 68 -11.96 -18.93 -15.81
C LEU A 68 -12.24 -17.94 -14.67
N ARG A 69 -13.52 -17.64 -14.38
CA ARG A 69 -13.88 -16.81 -13.22
C ARG A 69 -13.51 -17.48 -11.90
N GLU A 70 -13.69 -18.80 -11.80
CA GLU A 70 -13.33 -19.56 -10.61
C GLU A 70 -11.81 -19.60 -10.39
N ASP A 71 -11.03 -19.69 -11.46
CA ASP A 71 -9.57 -19.56 -11.40
C ASP A 71 -9.14 -18.20 -10.83
N PHE A 72 -9.74 -17.11 -11.31
CA PHE A 72 -9.47 -15.77 -10.76
C PHE A 72 -9.95 -15.63 -9.32
N ARG A 73 -11.03 -16.29 -8.92
CA ARG A 73 -11.50 -16.32 -7.53
C ARG A 73 -10.45 -16.98 -6.63
N LEU A 74 -9.93 -18.15 -7.02
CA LEU A 74 -8.89 -18.85 -6.26
C LEU A 74 -7.60 -18.02 -6.18
N ARG A 75 -7.18 -17.40 -7.30
CA ARG A 75 -6.02 -16.50 -7.33
C ARG A 75 -6.21 -15.27 -6.44
N ALA A 76 -7.42 -14.70 -6.39
CA ALA A 76 -7.74 -13.59 -5.50
C ALA A 76 -7.65 -14.02 -4.04
N LEU A 77 -8.18 -15.19 -3.67
CA LEU A 77 -8.11 -15.73 -2.32
C LEU A 77 -6.67 -16.03 -1.89
N SER A 78 -5.87 -16.65 -2.75
CA SER A 78 -4.46 -16.92 -2.45
C SER A 78 -3.65 -15.62 -2.34
N ALA A 79 -3.87 -14.65 -3.23
CA ALA A 79 -3.20 -13.36 -3.17
C ALA A 79 -3.57 -12.57 -1.89
N ALA A 80 -4.84 -12.62 -1.48
CA ALA A 80 -5.29 -12.00 -0.23
C ALA A 80 -4.65 -12.65 1.01
N LEU A 81 -4.53 -13.99 1.01
CA LEU A 81 -3.84 -14.71 2.08
C LEU A 81 -2.36 -14.32 2.16
N VAL A 82 -1.66 -14.30 1.01
CA VAL A 82 -0.25 -13.86 0.93
C VAL A 82 -0.11 -12.42 1.39
N ALA A 83 -1.03 -11.53 1.01
CA ALA A 83 -1.03 -10.14 1.47
C ALA A 83 -1.21 -10.04 2.98
N GLY A 84 -2.12 -10.82 3.58
CA GLY A 84 -2.32 -10.87 5.02
C GLY A 84 -1.07 -11.32 5.78
N VAL A 85 -0.42 -12.39 5.31
CA VAL A 85 0.84 -12.89 5.88
C VAL A 85 1.96 -11.86 5.72
N ALA A 86 2.14 -11.30 4.51
CA ALA A 86 3.15 -10.29 4.25
C ALA A 86 2.94 -9.02 5.09
N ALA A 87 1.70 -8.59 5.29
CA ALA A 87 1.35 -7.47 6.17
C ALA A 87 1.73 -7.76 7.63
N ALA A 88 1.41 -8.96 8.14
CA ALA A 88 1.78 -9.36 9.49
C ALA A 88 3.31 -9.40 9.68
N VAL A 89 4.04 -9.98 8.71
CA VAL A 89 5.50 -10.02 8.72
C VAL A 89 6.09 -8.61 8.66
N ALA A 90 5.62 -7.76 7.74
CA ALA A 90 6.07 -6.37 7.63
C ALA A 90 5.81 -5.60 8.93
N PHE A 91 4.65 -5.78 9.56
CA PHE A 91 4.31 -5.14 10.83
C PHE A 91 5.23 -5.59 11.98
N LEU A 92 5.58 -6.87 12.05
CA LEU A 92 6.52 -7.40 13.05
C LEU A 92 7.94 -6.85 12.82
N LEU A 93 8.41 -6.87 11.57
CA LEU A 93 9.72 -6.34 11.20
C LEU A 93 9.82 -4.83 11.40
N ALA A 94 8.70 -4.10 11.27
CA ALA A 94 8.65 -2.66 11.51
C ALA A 94 9.07 -2.28 12.95
N ARG A 95 8.91 -3.18 13.93
CA ARG A 95 9.33 -2.92 15.32
C ARG A 95 10.81 -2.57 15.44
N THR A 96 11.65 -3.24 14.65
CA THR A 96 13.10 -3.05 14.66
C THR A 96 13.58 -2.21 13.49
N ALA A 97 12.99 -2.38 12.30
CA ALA A 97 13.44 -1.69 11.09
C ALA A 97 12.87 -0.27 10.95
N ALA A 98 11.69 0.02 11.52
CA ALA A 98 11.00 1.31 11.39
C ALA A 98 10.21 1.67 12.66
N PRO A 99 10.89 1.84 13.82
CA PRO A 99 10.23 1.96 15.12
C PRO A 99 9.29 3.17 15.21
N LEU A 100 9.59 4.28 14.52
CA LEU A 100 8.72 5.46 14.47
C LEU A 100 7.40 5.17 13.74
N ILE A 101 7.45 4.43 12.63
CA ILE A 101 6.26 4.03 11.86
C ILE A 101 5.44 3.02 12.69
N TYR A 102 6.10 2.06 13.34
CA TYR A 102 5.45 1.09 14.21
C TYR A 102 4.73 1.78 15.40
N ALA A 103 5.37 2.74 16.04
CA ALA A 103 4.77 3.53 17.11
C ALA A 103 3.56 4.34 16.59
N GLY A 104 3.66 4.95 15.41
CA GLY A 104 2.54 5.63 14.77
C GLY A 104 1.33 4.72 14.49
N LEU A 105 1.58 3.46 14.15
CA LEU A 105 0.56 2.42 13.94
C LEU A 105 -0.05 1.86 15.24
N SER A 106 0.58 2.05 16.41
CA SER A 106 0.16 1.38 17.65
C SER A 106 -0.23 2.33 18.79
N ALA A 107 0.35 3.53 18.84
CA ALA A 107 0.25 4.40 20.00
C ALA A 107 -0.93 5.39 19.96
N ARG A 108 -1.62 5.54 18.81
CA ARG A 108 -2.66 6.58 18.64
C ARG A 108 -4.08 6.00 18.70
N PRO A 109 -5.04 6.70 19.34
CA PRO A 109 -6.42 6.21 19.47
C PRO A 109 -7.15 6.11 18.13
N PHE A 110 -6.84 6.98 17.15
CA PHE A 110 -7.40 6.91 15.80
C PHE A 110 -6.96 5.67 15.01
N THR A 111 -5.91 4.98 15.45
CA THR A 111 -5.40 3.83 14.72
C THR A 111 -6.25 2.58 14.92
N TRP A 112 -6.94 2.45 16.05
CA TRP A 112 -7.88 1.36 16.32
C TRP A 112 -9.04 1.27 15.31
N PRO A 113 -9.83 2.35 15.06
CA PRO A 113 -10.89 2.28 14.06
C PRO A 113 -10.33 2.05 12.66
N LEU A 114 -9.14 2.55 12.34
CA LEU A 114 -8.49 2.32 11.05
C LEU A 114 -8.10 0.84 10.86
N HIS A 115 -7.49 0.21 11.87
CA HIS A 115 -7.17 -1.22 11.83
C HIS A 115 -8.43 -2.07 11.76
N LEU A 116 -9.47 -1.72 12.54
CA LEU A 116 -10.73 -2.43 12.55
C LEU A 116 -11.44 -2.33 11.19
N THR A 117 -11.51 -1.15 10.59
CA THR A 117 -12.13 -0.95 9.27
C THR A 117 -11.33 -1.60 8.15
N THR A 118 -9.99 -1.60 8.24
CA THR A 118 -9.12 -2.30 7.29
C THR A 118 -9.34 -3.82 7.38
N ALA A 119 -9.36 -4.37 8.60
CA ALA A 119 -9.61 -5.78 8.84
C ALA A 119 -11.03 -6.18 8.42
N ALA A 120 -12.03 -5.38 8.74
CA ALA A 120 -13.42 -5.60 8.32
C ALA A 120 -13.55 -5.57 6.79
N SER A 121 -12.87 -4.65 6.10
CA SER A 121 -12.86 -4.61 4.63
C SER A 121 -12.18 -5.84 4.04
N ALA A 122 -11.04 -6.27 4.60
CA ALA A 122 -10.33 -7.46 4.15
C ALA A 122 -11.16 -8.74 4.33
N VAL A 123 -11.67 -8.97 5.55
CA VAL A 123 -12.52 -10.13 5.87
C VAL A 123 -13.81 -10.08 5.04
N GLY A 124 -14.42 -8.91 4.90
CA GLY A 124 -15.60 -8.73 4.06
C GLY A 124 -15.34 -9.05 2.58
N ALA A 125 -14.18 -8.64 2.04
CA ALA A 125 -13.79 -8.97 0.67
C ALA A 125 -13.61 -10.48 0.49
N LEU A 126 -12.94 -11.14 1.44
CA LEU A 126 -12.78 -12.59 1.47
C LEU A 126 -14.13 -13.32 1.53
N VAL A 127 -14.99 -12.98 2.49
CA VAL A 127 -16.34 -13.57 2.64
C VAL A 127 -17.17 -13.35 1.38
N ALA A 128 -17.07 -12.16 0.77
CA ALA A 128 -17.75 -11.87 -0.50
C ALA A 128 -17.20 -12.72 -1.65
N LEU A 129 -15.88 -12.95 -1.75
CA LEU A 129 -15.27 -13.85 -2.72
C LEU A 129 -15.71 -15.31 -2.50
N TRP A 130 -15.72 -15.78 -1.26
CA TRP A 130 -16.20 -17.13 -0.91
C TRP A 130 -17.67 -17.31 -1.25
N GLY A 131 -18.50 -16.32 -0.96
CA GLY A 131 -19.93 -16.30 -1.29
C GLY A 131 -20.25 -15.93 -2.75
N ARG A 132 -19.24 -15.84 -3.64
CA ARG A 132 -19.38 -15.48 -5.07
C ARG A 132 -20.08 -14.13 -5.32
N ARG A 133 -20.01 -13.20 -4.37
CA ARG A 133 -20.53 -11.83 -4.46
C ARG A 133 -19.46 -10.87 -5.02
N PHE A 134 -19.02 -11.12 -6.26
CA PHE A 134 -17.84 -10.50 -6.86
C PHE A 134 -17.85 -8.95 -6.90
N ARG A 135 -19.02 -8.33 -7.12
CA ARG A 135 -19.14 -6.86 -7.12
C ARG A 135 -18.88 -6.25 -5.74
N VAL A 136 -19.35 -6.92 -4.68
CA VAL A 136 -19.13 -6.51 -3.29
C VAL A 136 -17.66 -6.72 -2.93
N ALA A 137 -17.11 -7.89 -3.29
CA ALA A 137 -15.69 -8.18 -3.11
C ALA A 137 -14.79 -7.10 -3.74
N ARG A 138 -15.11 -6.66 -4.97
CA ARG A 138 -14.38 -5.60 -5.67
C ARG A 138 -14.34 -4.29 -4.90
N VAL A 139 -15.48 -3.84 -4.36
CA VAL A 139 -15.56 -2.59 -3.59
C VAL A 139 -14.80 -2.72 -2.28
N LEU A 140 -14.95 -3.84 -1.57
CA LEU A 140 -14.26 -4.08 -0.30
C LEU A 140 -12.75 -4.24 -0.47
N ALA A 141 -12.30 -4.89 -1.55
CA ALA A 141 -10.88 -4.99 -1.91
C ALA A 141 -10.26 -3.61 -2.18
N ALA A 142 -10.95 -2.77 -2.97
CA ALA A 142 -10.51 -1.40 -3.22
C ALA A 142 -10.47 -0.56 -1.94
N ALA A 143 -11.51 -0.69 -1.09
CA ALA A 143 -11.56 -0.01 0.20
C ALA A 143 -10.42 -0.47 1.13
N GLN A 144 -10.16 -1.77 1.23
CA GLN A 144 -9.05 -2.32 2.03
C GLN A 144 -7.70 -1.73 1.60
N VAL A 145 -7.39 -1.73 0.29
CA VAL A 145 -6.11 -1.21 -0.21
C VAL A 145 -6.00 0.30 0.05
N ALA A 146 -7.07 1.06 -0.17
CA ALA A 146 -7.10 2.49 0.16
C ALA A 146 -6.85 2.73 1.66
N LEU A 147 -7.51 1.97 2.54
CA LEU A 147 -7.33 2.06 3.99
C LEU A 147 -5.91 1.70 4.43
N LEU A 148 -5.27 0.71 3.80
CA LEU A 148 -3.85 0.39 4.06
C LEU A 148 -2.93 1.56 3.71
N ILE A 149 -3.14 2.19 2.55
CA ILE A 149 -2.36 3.37 2.14
C ILE A 149 -2.60 4.54 3.10
N CYS A 150 -3.86 4.78 3.48
CA CYS A 150 -4.21 5.81 4.46
C CYS A 150 -3.59 5.54 5.83
N GLY A 151 -3.57 4.27 6.29
CA GLY A 151 -2.96 3.89 7.56
C GLY A 151 -1.45 4.02 7.57
N TRP A 152 -0.78 3.64 6.49
CA TRP A 152 0.62 3.95 6.30
C TRP A 152 0.89 5.46 6.34
N ALA A 153 0.12 6.26 5.59
CA ALA A 153 0.29 7.72 5.55
C ALA A 153 0.03 8.37 6.93
N ALA A 154 -0.97 7.89 7.67
CA ALA A 154 -1.28 8.39 9.01
C ALA A 154 -0.20 8.03 10.05
N SER A 155 0.42 6.86 9.90
CA SER A 155 1.44 6.38 10.83
C SER A 155 2.72 7.21 10.84
N GLN A 156 3.10 7.78 9.70
CA GLN A 156 4.31 8.60 9.60
C GLN A 156 4.11 10.05 10.06
N TYR A 157 2.88 10.54 10.22
CA TYR A 157 2.62 11.90 10.70
C TYR A 157 3.34 12.16 12.04
N PRO A 158 4.08 13.27 12.23
CA PRO A 158 4.16 14.47 11.38
C PRO A 158 5.30 14.45 10.34
N TYR A 159 5.95 13.32 10.12
CA TYR A 159 7.09 13.17 9.22
C TYR A 159 6.67 12.81 7.79
N LEU A 160 7.45 13.33 6.82
CA LEU A 160 7.45 12.88 5.43
C LEU A 160 8.51 11.78 5.22
N VAL A 161 9.70 11.99 5.80
CA VAL A 161 10.80 11.01 5.83
C VAL A 161 11.35 10.98 7.26
N PRO A 162 10.94 10.01 8.09
CA PRO A 162 11.39 9.94 9.47
C PRO A 162 12.90 9.65 9.58
N PRO A 163 13.63 10.26 10.53
CA PRO A 163 13.27 11.43 11.33
C PRO A 163 13.63 12.77 10.63
N ALA A 164 14.28 12.71 9.47
CA ALA A 164 14.98 13.84 8.84
C ALA A 164 14.06 14.97 8.35
N LEU A 165 12.85 14.66 7.85
CA LEU A 165 11.98 15.64 7.20
C LEU A 165 10.55 15.58 7.73
N THR A 166 10.09 16.69 8.31
CA THR A 166 8.71 16.88 8.76
C THR A 166 7.82 17.45 7.66
N LEU A 167 6.51 17.24 7.74
CA LEU A 167 5.52 17.80 6.81
C LEU A 167 5.55 19.35 6.80
N SER A 168 5.77 19.97 7.96
CA SER A 168 5.91 21.41 8.08
C SER A 168 7.25 21.91 7.56
N GLY A 169 8.35 21.19 7.82
CA GLY A 169 9.69 21.54 7.35
C GLY A 169 9.88 21.34 5.85
N GLY A 170 9.21 20.35 5.26
CA GLY A 170 9.20 20.10 3.81
C GLY A 170 8.10 20.84 3.05
N ALA A 171 7.32 21.69 3.72
CA ALA A 171 6.24 22.42 3.07
C ALA A 171 6.78 23.48 2.11
N ALA A 172 6.20 23.57 0.91
CA ALA A 172 6.47 24.64 -0.03
C ALA A 172 6.10 26.02 0.57
N PRO A 173 6.69 27.13 0.07
CA PRO A 173 6.30 28.48 0.45
C PRO A 173 4.78 28.68 0.37
N ALA A 174 4.21 29.48 1.28
CA ALA A 174 2.76 29.60 1.47
C ALA A 174 1.99 29.84 0.16
N ARG A 175 2.53 30.68 -0.74
CA ARG A 175 1.91 30.96 -2.04
C ARG A 175 1.83 29.72 -2.93
N THR A 176 2.94 28.99 -3.07
CA THR A 176 3.00 27.74 -3.86
C THR A 176 2.09 26.68 -3.25
N ARG A 177 2.09 26.51 -1.93
CA ARG A 177 1.21 25.54 -1.24
C ARG A 177 -0.27 25.83 -1.50
N THR A 178 -0.69 27.08 -1.38
CA THR A 178 -2.09 27.48 -1.64
C THR A 178 -2.48 27.23 -3.10
N LEU A 179 -1.60 27.57 -4.05
CA LEU A 179 -1.86 27.30 -5.48
C LEU A 179 -1.98 25.80 -5.76
N LEU A 180 -1.09 24.97 -5.20
CA LEU A 180 -1.17 23.51 -5.35
C LEU A 180 -2.48 22.95 -4.78
N LEU A 181 -2.95 23.45 -3.63
CA LEU A 181 -4.23 23.05 -3.04
C LEU A 181 -5.42 23.47 -3.91
N ILE A 182 -5.38 24.67 -4.51
CA ILE A 182 -6.40 25.13 -5.45
C ILE A 182 -6.43 24.24 -6.69
N VAL A 183 -5.27 23.98 -7.31
CA VAL A 183 -5.17 23.14 -8.52
C VAL A 183 -5.64 21.71 -8.22
N LEU A 184 -5.24 21.13 -7.09
CA LEU A 184 -5.70 19.81 -6.68
C LEU A 184 -7.22 19.80 -6.45
N GLY A 185 -7.74 20.80 -5.72
CA GLY A 185 -9.16 20.95 -5.43
C GLY A 185 -10.01 21.17 -6.68
N ALA A 186 -9.53 21.91 -7.67
CA ALA A 186 -10.20 22.12 -8.95
C ALA A 186 -10.03 20.94 -9.91
N GLY A 187 -8.90 20.22 -9.84
CA GLY A 187 -8.60 19.08 -10.70
C GLY A 187 -9.41 17.83 -10.37
N VAL A 188 -9.66 17.55 -9.08
CA VAL A 188 -10.43 16.36 -8.65
C VAL A 188 -11.86 16.33 -9.23
N PRO A 189 -12.65 17.42 -9.20
CA PRO A 189 -13.96 17.51 -9.86
C PRO A 189 -13.94 17.35 -11.37
N ILE A 190 -12.79 17.53 -12.03
CA ILE A 190 -12.65 17.31 -13.48
C ILE A 190 -12.23 15.86 -13.75
N LEU A 191 -11.26 15.37 -12.97
CA LEU A 191 -10.68 14.04 -13.12
C LEU A 191 -11.69 12.93 -12.82
N LEU A 192 -12.43 13.02 -11.70
CA LEU A 192 -13.34 11.95 -11.27
C LEU A 192 -14.49 11.74 -12.28
N PRO A 193 -15.21 12.77 -12.75
CA PRO A 193 -16.25 12.57 -13.77
C PRO A 193 -15.70 12.06 -15.09
N SER A 194 -14.51 12.52 -15.51
CA SER A 194 -13.86 12.03 -16.73
C SER A 194 -13.60 10.52 -16.65
N LEU A 195 -13.06 10.03 -15.53
CA LEU A 195 -12.88 8.60 -15.30
C LEU A 195 -14.22 7.85 -15.27
N VAL A 196 -15.26 8.42 -14.65
CA VAL A 196 -16.60 7.80 -14.65
C VAL A 196 -17.16 7.69 -16.06
N VAL A 197 -17.03 8.73 -16.89
CA VAL A 197 -17.45 8.70 -18.29
C VAL A 197 -16.64 7.67 -19.07
N LEU A 198 -15.31 7.66 -18.90
CA LEU A 198 -14.40 6.69 -19.51
C LEU A 198 -14.85 5.26 -19.22
N TYR A 199 -15.01 4.90 -17.94
CA TYR A 199 -15.44 3.55 -17.55
C TYR A 199 -16.85 3.23 -18.03
N ARG A 200 -17.77 4.20 -18.07
CA ARG A 200 -19.13 3.98 -18.60
C ARG A 200 -19.12 3.71 -20.10
N VAL A 201 -18.29 4.41 -20.88
CA VAL A 201 -18.19 4.21 -22.33
C VAL A 201 -17.60 2.84 -22.63
N PHE A 202 -16.46 2.50 -22.02
CA PHE A 202 -15.79 1.22 -22.29
C PHE A 202 -16.55 0.00 -21.78
N LYS A 203 -17.39 0.13 -20.74
CA LYS A 203 -18.25 -0.96 -20.26
C LYS A 203 -19.54 -1.16 -21.06
N ARG A 204 -19.87 -0.26 -22.01
CA ARG A 204 -21.12 -0.31 -22.80
C ARG A 204 -20.96 -0.95 -24.18
N ALA A 205 -19.74 -1.14 -24.68
CA ALA A 205 -19.52 -1.77 -25.97
C ALA A 205 -19.53 -3.32 -25.83
N PRO A 206 -20.43 -4.05 -26.52
CA PRO A 206 -20.30 -5.50 -26.68
C PRO A 206 -19.02 -5.80 -27.47
N ALA A 207 -18.21 -6.74 -26.99
CA ALA A 207 -16.98 -7.18 -27.67
C ALA A 207 -17.27 -8.03 -28.93
N ASP A 208 -18.55 -8.33 -29.15
CA ASP A 208 -19.11 -9.35 -30.02
C ASP A 208 -20.16 -8.76 -30.98
N ALA A 209 -20.03 -7.47 -31.34
CA ALA A 209 -20.71 -6.96 -32.52
C ALA A 209 -20.24 -7.77 -33.74
N PRO A 210 -21.14 -8.53 -34.43
CA PRO A 210 -20.74 -9.37 -35.55
C PRO A 210 -20.05 -8.51 -36.61
N PHE A 211 -18.86 -8.92 -37.03
CA PHE A 211 -18.23 -8.40 -38.24
C PHE A 211 -19.11 -8.81 -39.42
N LEU A 212 -20.09 -7.97 -39.76
CA LEU A 212 -20.89 -8.14 -40.96
C LEU A 212 -19.93 -8.20 -42.16
N PRO A 213 -19.97 -9.26 -42.99
CA PRO A 213 -19.30 -9.22 -44.27
C PRO A 213 -19.94 -8.09 -45.10
N LYS A 214 -19.12 -7.14 -45.54
CA LYS A 214 -19.56 -6.16 -46.55
C LYS A 214 -19.86 -6.95 -47.82
N VAL A 215 -21.14 -6.98 -48.18
CA VAL A 215 -21.65 -7.49 -49.47
C VAL A 215 -21.07 -6.64 -50.60
#